data_AF-A0A0Q6NPE1-F1
#
_entry.id   AF-A0A0Q6NPE1-F1
#
_cell.length_a   1.000
_cell.length_b   1.000
_cell.length_c   1.000
_cell.angle_alpha   90.00
_cell.angle_beta   90.00
_cell.angle_gamma   90.00
#
_symmetry.space_group_name_H-M   'P 1'
#
loop_
_entity.id
_entity.type
_entity.pdbx_description
1 polymer ?
#
loop_
_entity_poly.entity_id
_entity_poly.type
_entity_poly.pdbx_seq_one_letter_code
_entity_poly.pdbx_strand_id
1 'polypeptide(L)'
;MSAFAAGALAITILVAIPSDASKLAQNIATGFFMTVFLLAAPLAHVTGAVFGVMALVRSNDSRGLGLLGIILNGLSVMAGLAILAMLASTIGAFT
;
A
#
# COMPACT_ATOMS: atom_id res chain seq x y z
N MET A 1 4.21 1.32 11.07
CA MET A 1 3.94 -0.10 10.71
C MET A 1 2.51 -0.35 10.24
N SER A 2 1.51 0.41 10.71
CA SER A 2 0.11 0.24 10.27
C SER A 2 -0.09 0.37 8.75
N ALA A 3 0.55 1.34 8.09
CA ALA A 3 0.45 1.51 6.63
C ALA A 3 1.00 0.31 5.84
N PHE A 4 2.19 -0.17 6.21
CA PHE A 4 2.81 -1.35 5.59
C PHE A 4 1.98 -2.62 5.84
N ALA A 5 1.52 -2.84 7.08
CA ALA A 5 0.68 -3.98 7.42
C ALA A 5 -0.67 -3.93 6.69
N ALA A 6 -1.29 -2.75 6.57
CA ALA A 6 -2.51 -2.55 5.80
C ALA A 6 -2.30 -2.83 4.31
N GLY A 7 -1.17 -2.36 3.74
CA GLY A 7 -0.79 -2.66 2.36
C GLY A 7 -0.60 -4.16 2.12
N ALA A 8 0.13 -4.84 2.99
CA ALA A 8 0.35 -6.29 2.92
C ALA A 8 -0.95 -7.09 3.05
N LEU A 9 -1.85 -6.67 3.96
CA LEU A 9 -3.17 -7.27 4.12
C LEU A 9 -4.01 -7.09 2.85
N ALA A 10 -4.02 -5.88 2.28
CA ALA A 10 -4.80 -5.59 1.10
C ALA A 10 -4.33 -6.39 -0.13
N ILE A 11 -3.02 -6.57 -0.31
CA ILE A 11 -2.46 -7.44 -1.35
C ILE A 11 -2.84 -8.90 -1.10
N THR A 12 -2.73 -9.37 0.14
CA THR A 12 -3.13 -10.74 0.50
C THR A 12 -4.59 -11.00 0.17
N ILE A 13 -5.48 -10.05 0.48
CA ILE A 13 -6.91 -10.14 0.16
C ILE A 13 -7.11 -10.19 -1.35
N LEU A 14 -6.42 -9.33 -2.12
CA LEU A 14 -6.52 -9.30 -3.58
C LEU A 14 -6.06 -10.63 -4.22
N VAL A 15 -4.97 -11.21 -3.71
CA VAL A 15 -4.45 -12.52 -4.18
C VAL A 15 -5.32 -13.69 -3.74
N ALA A 16 -6.03 -13.56 -2.62
CA ALA A 16 -6.95 -14.58 -2.11
C ALA A 16 -8.33 -14.57 -2.79
N ILE A 17 -8.60 -13.65 -3.74
CA ILE A 17 -9.85 -13.67 -4.50
C ILE A 17 -9.89 -14.95 -5.35
N PRO A 18 -10.94 -15.78 -5.22
CA PRO A 18 -11.08 -17.00 -6.01
C PRO A 18 -11.05 -16.69 -7.51
N SER A 19 -10.32 -17.48 -8.29
CA SER A 19 -10.17 -17.27 -9.74
C SER A 19 -11.49 -17.46 -10.51
N ASP A 20 -12.46 -18.12 -9.90
CA ASP A 20 -13.83 -18.33 -10.38
C ASP A 20 -14.82 -17.24 -9.91
N ALA A 21 -14.35 -16.22 -9.17
CA ALA A 21 -15.18 -15.08 -8.80
C ALA A 21 -15.73 -14.36 -10.04
N SER A 22 -16.99 -13.91 -9.98
CA SER A 22 -17.64 -13.25 -11.11
C SER A 22 -16.87 -12.00 -11.54
N LYS A 23 -16.88 -11.71 -12.85
CA LYS A 23 -16.16 -10.56 -13.43
C LYS A 23 -16.61 -9.22 -12.83
N LEU A 24 -17.89 -9.14 -12.43
CA LEU A 24 -18.44 -8.01 -11.68
C LEU A 24 -17.82 -7.87 -10.29
N ALA A 25 -17.69 -8.97 -9.53
CA ALA A 25 -17.07 -8.95 -8.21
C ALA A 25 -15.59 -8.56 -8.29
N GLN A 26 -14.86 -9.07 -9.29
CA GLN A 26 -13.47 -8.69 -9.54
C GLN A 26 -13.35 -7.19 -9.84
N ASN A 27 -14.16 -6.65 -10.76
CA ASN A 27 -14.14 -5.22 -11.11
C ASN A 27 -14.47 -4.31 -9.92
N ILE A 28 -15.47 -4.68 -9.10
CA ILE A 28 -15.82 -3.92 -7.89
C ILE A 28 -14.69 -3.96 -6.87
N ALA A 29 -14.10 -5.14 -6.63
CA ALA A 29 -12.98 -5.29 -5.69
C ALA A 29 -11.75 -4.48 -6.15
N THR A 30 -11.39 -4.55 -7.43
CA THR A 30 -10.29 -3.78 -8.01
C THR A 30 -10.56 -2.28 -7.93
N GLY A 31 -11.75 -1.82 -8.31
CA GLY A 31 -12.11 -0.40 -8.24
C GLY A 31 -12.12 0.14 -6.80
N PHE A 32 -12.64 -0.63 -5.85
CA PHE A 32 -12.61 -0.29 -4.43
C PHE A 32 -11.17 -0.20 -3.92
N PHE A 33 -10.33 -1.20 -4.22
CA PHE A 33 -8.92 -1.20 -3.86
C PHE A 33 -8.20 0.03 -4.42
N MET A 34 -8.35 0.33 -5.71
CA MET A 34 -7.71 1.50 -6.34
C MET A 34 -8.15 2.80 -5.65
N THR A 35 -9.44 2.94 -5.37
CA THR A 35 -9.99 4.15 -4.73
C THR A 35 -9.43 4.33 -3.31
N VAL A 36 -9.48 3.29 -2.49
CA VAL A 36 -8.96 3.33 -1.11
C VAL A 36 -7.45 3.53 -1.11
N PHE A 37 -6.73 2.85 -2.00
CA PHE A 37 -5.27 2.98 -2.13
C PHE A 37 -4.89 4.42 -2.51
N LEU A 38 -5.53 5.01 -3.52
CA LEU A 38 -5.23 6.37 -3.97
C LEU A 38 -5.58 7.46 -2.94
N LEU A 39 -6.61 7.26 -2.12
CA LEU A 39 -7.03 8.23 -1.12
C LEU A 39 -6.31 8.06 0.23
N ALA A 40 -6.23 6.84 0.74
CA ALA A 40 -5.75 6.58 2.10
C ALA A 40 -4.24 6.32 2.16
N ALA A 41 -3.64 5.70 1.13
CA ALA A 41 -2.22 5.39 1.15
C ALA A 41 -1.33 6.65 1.22
N PRO A 42 -1.59 7.75 0.48
CA PRO A 42 -0.78 8.96 0.59
C PRO A 42 -0.74 9.51 2.01
N LEU A 43 -1.91 9.61 2.66
CA LEU A 43 -2.02 10.11 4.04
C LEU A 43 -1.28 9.20 5.03
N ALA A 44 -1.45 7.89 4.89
CA ALA A 44 -0.79 6.92 5.76
C ALA A 44 0.74 6.94 5.59
N HIS A 45 1.23 7.09 4.35
CA HIS A 45 2.66 7.14 4.06
C HIS A 45 3.32 8.46 4.45
N VAL A 46 2.64 9.60 4.28
CA VAL A 46 3.10 10.90 4.78
C VAL A 46 3.20 10.86 6.30
N THR A 47 2.16 10.35 6.97
CA THR A 47 2.15 10.18 8.43
C THR A 47 3.29 9.27 8.90
N GLY A 48 3.51 8.14 8.22
CA GLY A 48 4.62 7.23 8.49
C GLY A 48 6.00 7.87 8.32
N ALA A 49 6.19 8.68 7.27
CA ALA A 49 7.42 9.41 7.03
C ALA A 49 7.69 10.46 8.13
N VAL A 50 6.68 11.24 8.50
CA VAL A 50 6.78 12.25 9.56
C VAL A 50 7.18 11.61 10.89
N PHE A 51 6.48 10.55 11.31
CA PHE A 51 6.80 9.87 12.57
C PHE A 51 8.17 9.17 12.52
N GLY A 52 8.56 8.65 11.37
CA GLY A 52 9.90 8.10 11.15
C GLY A 52 10.99 9.15 11.35
N VAL A 53 10.84 10.33 10.74
CA VAL A 53 11.79 11.45 10.90
C VAL A 53 11.82 11.95 12.35
N MET A 54 10.66 12.11 12.99
CA MET A 54 10.60 12.49 14.41
C MET A 54 11.34 11.49 15.32
N ALA A 55 11.24 10.19 15.03
CA ALA A 55 11.96 9.16 15.76
C ALA A 55 13.49 9.22 15.54
N LEU A 56 13.96 9.66 14.37
CA LEU A 56 15.39 9.89 14.11
C LEU A 56 15.94 11.09 14.87
N VAL A 57 15.17 12.18 14.93
CA VAL A 57 15.59 13.42 15.60
C VAL A 57 15.68 13.22 17.11
N ARG A 58 14.80 12.40 17.70
CA ARG A 58 14.86 12.07 19.13
C ARG A 58 16.10 11.22 19.43
N SER A 59 16.92 11.63 20.40
CA SER A 59 18.08 10.85 20.87
C SER A 59 17.64 9.76 21.85
N ASN A 60 17.00 8.72 21.33
CA ASN A 60 16.60 7.56 22.13
C ASN A 60 16.81 6.27 21.34
N ASP A 61 16.71 5.12 22.01
CA ASP A 61 16.88 3.78 21.44
C ASP A 61 15.90 3.48 20.29
N SER A 62 14.84 4.28 20.14
CA SER A 62 13.87 4.17 19.06
C SER A 62 14.36 4.65 17.68
N ARG A 63 15.58 5.20 17.55
CA ARG A 63 16.14 5.65 16.25
C ARG A 63 16.19 4.54 15.20
N GLY A 64 16.64 3.34 15.60
CA GLY A 64 16.69 2.18 14.69
C GLY A 64 15.30 1.79 14.18
N LEU A 65 14.29 1.85 15.05
CA LEU A 65 12.89 1.62 14.67
C LEU A 65 12.33 2.73 13.77
N GLY A 66 12.75 3.97 13.97
CA GLY A 66 12.43 5.09 13.08
C GLY A 66 12.98 4.88 11.66
N LEU A 67 14.25 4.49 11.56
CA LEU A 67 14.93 4.18 10.29
C LEU A 67 14.27 2.99 9.57
N LEU A 68 14.02 1.89 10.30
CA LEU A 68 13.29 0.74 9.77
C LEU A 68 11.88 1.14 9.30
N GLY A 69 11.18 1.97 10.07
CA GLY A 69 9.87 2.50 9.72
C GLY A 69 9.89 3.28 8.40
N ILE A 70 10.89 4.15 8.18
CA ILE A 70 11.06 4.91 6.93
C ILE A 70 11.32 3.96 5.76
N ILE A 71 12.23 3.00 5.91
CA ILE A 71 12.57 2.03 4.85
C ILE A 71 11.33 1.23 4.45
N LEU A 72 10.62 0.65 5.42
CA LEU A 72 9.40 -0.12 5.15
C LEU A 72 8.30 0.74 4.53
N ASN A 73 8.19 2.00 4.93
CA ASN A 73 7.24 2.93 4.35
C ASN A 73 7.55 3.21 2.87
N GLY A 74 8.83 3.48 2.54
CA GLY A 74 9.28 3.68 1.16
C GLY A 74 9.09 2.43 0.29
N LEU A 75 9.47 1.25 0.80
CA LEU A 75 9.25 -0.02 0.10
C LEU A 75 7.76 -0.29 -0.14
N SER A 76 6.90 0.03 0.82
CA SER A 76 5.45 -0.09 0.68
C SER A 76 4.90 0.78 -0.46
N VAL A 77 5.37 2.03 -0.57
CA VAL A 77 4.97 2.95 -1.64
C VAL A 77 5.39 2.41 -2.99
N MET A 78 6.64 1.96 -3.12
CA MET A 78 7.18 1.38 -4.35
C MET A 78 6.39 0.14 -4.79
N ALA A 79 6.13 -0.79 -3.87
CA ALA A 79 5.36 -2.00 -4.16
C ALA A 79 3.92 -1.66 -4.59
N GLY A 80 3.26 -0.75 -3.89
CA GLY A 80 1.91 -0.31 -4.23
C GLY A 80 1.82 0.40 -5.59
N LEU A 81 2.81 1.24 -5.93
CA LEU A 81 2.91 1.86 -7.25
C LEU A 81 3.15 0.85 -8.37
N ALA A 82 4.00 -0.16 -8.15
CA ALA A 82 4.22 -1.23 -9.12
C ALA A 82 2.94 -2.03 -9.39
N ILE A 83 2.20 -2.38 -8.33
CA ILE A 83 0.90 -3.07 -8.45
C ILE A 83 -0.12 -2.19 -9.16
N LEU A 84 -0.21 -0.91 -8.81
CA LEU A 84 -1.10 0.03 -9.48
C LEU A 84 -0.78 0.15 -10.97
N ALA A 85 0.50 0.20 -11.35
CA ALA A 85 0.93 0.22 -12.74
C ALA A 85 0.55 -1.06 -13.50
N MET A 86 0.71 -2.23 -12.87
CA MET A 86 0.28 -3.51 -13.44
C MET A 86 -1.24 -3.61 -13.58
N LEU A 87 -2.02 -3.08 -12.63
CA LEU A 87 -3.47 -3.04 -12.74
C LEU A 87 -3.90 -2.04 -13.83
N ALA A 88 -3.31 -0.86 -13.86
CA ALA A 88 -3.61 0.17 -14.85
C ALA A 88 -3.29 -0.27 -16.29
N SER A 89 -2.22 -1.06 -16.50
CA SER A 89 -1.91 -1.60 -17.84
C SER A 89 -2.93 -2.62 -18.35
N THR A 90 -3.79 -3.16 -17.48
CA THR A 90 -4.94 -4.00 -17.89
C THR A 90 -6.20 -3.18 -18.21
N ILE A 91 -6.26 -1.91 -17.79
CA ILE A 91 -7.36 -0.98 -18.08
C ILE A 91 -7.19 -0.50 -19.54
N GLY A 92 -7.65 -1.31 -20.48
CA GLY A 92 -7.52 -1.06 -21.93
C GLY A 92 -7.37 -2.34 -22.75
N ALA A 93 -7.02 -3.47 -22.14
CA ALA A 93 -6.95 -4.76 -22.82
C ALA A 93 -8.32 -5.38 -23.15
N PHE A 94 -9.42 -4.71 -22.77
CA PHE A 94 -10.81 -5.13 -23.01
C PHE A 94 -11.67 -4.05 -23.70
N THR A 95 -11.06 -2.97 -24.20
CA THR A 95 -11.68 -2.00 -25.12
C THR A 95 -11.29 -2.34 -26.54
#